data_AF-A0A0R0ATK2-F1
#
_entry.id   AF-A0A0R0ATK2-F1
#
_cell.length_a   1.000
_cell.length_b   1.000
_cell.length_c   1.000
_cell.angle_alpha   90.00
_cell.angle_beta   90.00
_cell.angle_gamma   90.00
#
_symmetry.space_group_name_H-M   'P 1'
#
loop_
_entity.id
_entity.type
_entity.pdbx_description
1 polymer ?
#
loop_
_entity_poly.entity_id
_entity_poly.type
_entity_poly.pdbx_seq_one_letter_code
_entity_poly.pdbx_strand_id
1 'polypeptide(L)'
;METQLNPAASVYRILVFDEVYSARAAEEQAEKSKLSAFGTLARLNPLNRPKTETVNLSKSELRYEPFWYVAARREIDYLHEAVYPLQIANPYARQLEIAGQTIEVLANGNKPRVELAVNELCHRKIDTLLYQDGLKRPIRQAKLQGYVERYRAVEQQQLDLPGGVTPQMPFASVVQVIKSQLAAEAIDAHRIDNDLLEFVSANLYFRPVFAFEYLWTGAGKIGVIEIDGLTGEVVEDGQWFRDKLDTVMSREMLFELGAEMASTVVPGGGFAVKVLGKLTQERNGRP
;
A
#
# COMPACT_ATOMS: atom_id res chain seq x y z
N MET A 1 -6.84 37.20 -6.14
CA MET A 1 -7.77 36.09 -5.88
C MET A 1 -6.92 34.83 -5.93
N GLU A 2 -6.35 34.45 -4.78
CA GLU A 2 -5.43 33.33 -4.67
C GLU A 2 -6.21 32.02 -4.74
N THR A 3 -5.96 31.24 -5.79
CA THR A 3 -6.53 29.91 -5.95
C THR A 3 -5.83 28.99 -4.96
N GLN A 4 -6.39 28.84 -3.75
CA GLN A 4 -6.00 27.79 -2.83
C GLN A 4 -6.29 26.43 -3.47
N LEU A 5 -5.25 25.82 -4.03
CA LEU A 5 -5.24 24.42 -4.49
C LEU A 5 -5.32 23.51 -3.24
N ASN A 6 -6.54 23.20 -2.81
CA ASN A 6 -6.78 22.22 -1.76
C ASN A 6 -6.67 20.82 -2.38
N PRO A 7 -5.81 19.92 -1.87
CA PRO A 7 -5.81 18.52 -2.29
C PRO A 7 -7.17 17.85 -2.08
N ALA A 8 -8.00 17.76 -3.12
CA ALA A 8 -9.40 17.43 -2.96
C ALA A 8 -9.62 16.05 -2.31
N ALA A 9 -10.42 15.99 -1.24
CA ALA A 9 -10.84 14.80 -0.48
C ALA A 9 -11.24 13.56 -1.31
N SER A 10 -11.44 13.70 -2.62
CA SER A 10 -11.60 12.66 -3.66
C SER A 10 -10.64 11.44 -3.58
N VAL A 11 -9.40 11.65 -3.13
CA VAL A 11 -8.36 10.60 -3.03
C VAL A 11 -8.61 9.66 -1.85
N TYR A 12 -9.27 10.17 -0.80
CA TYR A 12 -9.56 9.45 0.43
C TYR A 12 -10.92 8.77 0.34
N ARG A 13 -10.95 7.46 0.54
CA ARG A 13 -12.19 6.67 0.52
C ARG A 13 -12.20 5.66 1.66
N ILE A 14 -13.37 5.47 2.25
CA ILE A 14 -13.65 4.39 3.18
C ILE A 14 -14.52 3.39 2.44
N LEU A 15 -14.09 2.14 2.34
CA LEU A 15 -14.72 1.11 1.52
C LEU A 15 -15.00 -0.11 2.38
N VAL A 16 -16.22 -0.63 2.32
CA VAL A 16 -16.62 -1.84 3.06
C VAL A 16 -16.96 -2.92 2.06
N PHE A 17 -16.36 -4.10 2.19
CA PHE A 17 -16.71 -5.23 1.35
C PHE A 17 -18.04 -5.83 1.76
N ASP A 18 -18.79 -6.29 0.75
CA ASP A 18 -19.98 -7.10 0.98
C ASP A 18 -19.59 -8.48 1.54
N GLU A 19 -20.38 -9.01 2.47
CA GLU A 19 -20.25 -10.40 2.90
C GLU A 19 -20.56 -11.34 1.73
N VAL A 20 -19.62 -12.22 1.39
CA VAL A 20 -19.80 -13.25 0.35
C VAL A 20 -20.07 -14.61 1.00
N TYR A 21 -19.42 -14.87 2.12
CA TYR A 21 -19.52 -16.10 2.88
C TYR A 21 -20.49 -15.94 4.04
N SER A 22 -21.62 -16.67 4.01
CA SER A 22 -22.67 -16.51 5.01
C SER A 22 -22.22 -16.85 6.44
N ALA A 23 -22.77 -16.16 7.44
CA ALA A 23 -22.55 -16.48 8.86
C ALA A 23 -22.75 -17.96 9.22
N ARG A 24 -23.79 -18.60 8.69
CA ARG A 24 -24.04 -20.04 8.90
C ARG A 24 -22.92 -20.92 8.33
N ALA A 25 -22.48 -20.62 7.10
CA ALA A 25 -21.37 -21.36 6.49
C ALA A 25 -20.08 -21.15 7.28
N ALA A 26 -19.84 -19.94 7.80
CA ALA A 26 -18.70 -19.64 8.66
C ALA A 26 -18.74 -20.44 9.96
N GLU A 27 -19.91 -20.54 10.60
CA GLU A 27 -20.09 -21.36 11.82
C GLU A 27 -19.85 -22.85 11.54
N GLU A 28 -20.42 -23.39 10.47
CA GLU A 28 -20.21 -24.79 10.07
C GLU A 28 -18.72 -25.07 9.76
N GLN A 29 -18.03 -24.12 9.13
CA GLN A 29 -16.61 -24.23 8.83
C GLN A 29 -15.75 -24.11 10.09
N ALA A 30 -16.08 -23.19 10.99
CA ALA A 30 -15.37 -23.03 12.26
C ALA A 30 -15.53 -24.26 13.15
N GLU A 31 -16.73 -24.86 13.20
CA GLU A 31 -16.99 -26.08 13.98
C GLU A 31 -16.15 -27.26 13.47
N LYS A 32 -15.98 -27.40 12.15
CA LYS A 32 -15.08 -28.39 11.54
C LYS A 32 -13.62 -28.17 11.92
N SER A 33 -13.21 -26.92 12.10
CA SER A 33 -11.85 -26.51 12.42
C SER A 33 -11.60 -26.28 13.92
N LYS A 34 -12.57 -26.44 14.82
CA LYS A 34 -12.44 -26.02 16.22
C LYS A 34 -11.31 -26.66 17.00
N LEU A 35 -10.87 -27.87 16.63
CA LEU A 35 -9.74 -28.55 17.26
C LEU A 35 -8.39 -27.94 16.86
N SER A 36 -8.28 -27.36 15.66
CA SER A 36 -7.04 -26.74 15.19
C SER A 36 -6.75 -25.40 15.85
N ALA A 37 -7.77 -24.77 16.46
CA ALA A 37 -7.65 -23.58 17.32
C ALA A 37 -6.65 -23.74 18.49
N PHE A 38 -6.29 -24.99 18.82
CA PHE A 38 -5.38 -25.34 19.92
C PHE A 38 -4.09 -26.00 19.40
N GLY A 39 -3.80 -25.94 18.09
CA GLY A 39 -2.82 -26.79 17.39
C GLY A 39 -1.40 -26.80 17.98
N THR A 40 -0.88 -25.65 18.44
CA THR A 40 0.43 -25.58 19.13
C THR A 40 0.38 -26.18 20.53
N LEU A 41 -0.71 -26.00 21.28
CA LEU A 41 -0.89 -26.54 22.63
C LEU A 41 -1.11 -28.06 22.61
N ALA A 42 -1.88 -28.57 21.65
CA ALA A 42 -2.15 -30.01 21.49
C ALA A 42 -0.89 -30.81 21.08
N ARG A 43 0.07 -30.16 20.41
CA ARG A 43 1.38 -30.77 20.08
C ARG A 43 2.29 -30.90 21.29
N LEU A 44 2.16 -30.02 22.28
CA LEU A 44 3.01 -30.00 23.48
C LEU A 44 2.58 -31.01 24.56
N ASN A 45 1.32 -31.47 24.53
CA ASN A 45 0.82 -32.48 25.47
C ASN A 45 0.04 -33.59 24.75
N PRO A 46 0.71 -34.61 24.20
CA PRO A 46 0.06 -35.67 23.42
C PRO A 46 -0.89 -36.55 24.24
N LEU A 47 -0.78 -36.54 25.57
CA LEU A 47 -1.65 -37.32 26.47
C LEU A 47 -2.98 -36.62 26.76
N ASN A 48 -3.04 -35.30 26.66
CA ASN A 48 -4.24 -34.50 26.88
C ASN A 48 -4.54 -33.67 25.63
N ARG A 49 -5.18 -34.29 24.64
CA ARG A 49 -5.58 -33.62 23.39
C ARG A 49 -7.02 -33.14 23.47
N PRO A 50 -7.34 -31.97 22.87
CA PRO A 50 -8.71 -31.52 22.76
C PRO A 50 -9.54 -32.51 21.93
N LYS A 51 -10.74 -32.82 22.40
CA LYS A 51 -11.74 -33.61 21.67
C LYS A 51 -12.98 -32.77 21.42
N THR A 52 -13.76 -33.16 20.40
CA THR A 52 -14.96 -32.44 19.96
C THR A 52 -15.93 -32.18 21.11
N GLU A 53 -16.10 -33.14 22.03
CA GLU A 53 -16.98 -33.06 23.19
C GLU A 53 -16.44 -32.17 24.33
N THR A 54 -15.14 -31.90 24.36
CA THR A 54 -14.49 -31.04 25.38
C THR A 54 -14.28 -29.61 24.90
N VAL A 55 -14.60 -29.31 23.64
CA VAL A 55 -14.39 -28.02 22.99
C VAL A 55 -15.74 -27.45 22.60
N ASN A 56 -16.17 -26.43 23.34
CA ASN A 56 -17.48 -25.80 23.19
C ASN A 56 -17.31 -24.36 22.70
N LEU A 57 -18.22 -23.93 21.83
CA LEU A 57 -18.31 -22.53 21.42
C LEU A 57 -18.67 -21.68 22.64
N SER A 58 -17.84 -20.69 22.92
CA SER A 58 -17.98 -19.72 24.01
C SER A 58 -18.59 -18.42 23.51
N LYS A 59 -18.08 -17.91 22.38
CA LYS A 59 -18.47 -16.63 21.80
C LYS A 59 -18.31 -16.67 20.28
N SER A 60 -19.16 -15.95 19.56
CA SER A 60 -18.96 -15.64 18.14
C SER A 60 -19.22 -14.16 17.87
N GLU A 61 -18.56 -13.61 16.85
CA GLU A 61 -18.87 -12.27 16.34
C GLU A 61 -18.51 -12.14 14.84
N LEU A 62 -19.28 -11.32 14.13
CA LEU A 62 -18.85 -10.73 12.85
C LEU A 62 -18.16 -9.41 13.15
N ARG A 63 -16.98 -9.21 12.57
CA ARG A 63 -16.24 -7.96 12.67
C ARG A 63 -15.72 -7.54 11.30
N TYR A 64 -15.49 -6.25 11.15
CA TYR A 64 -14.94 -5.69 9.93
C TYR A 64 -13.52 -5.19 10.17
N GLU A 65 -12.56 -5.83 9.54
CA GLU A 65 -11.15 -5.58 9.78
C GLU A 65 -10.55 -4.63 8.73
N PRO A 66 -9.81 -3.61 9.17
CA PRO A 66 -9.28 -2.59 8.28
C PRO A 66 -8.01 -3.05 7.55
N PHE A 67 -7.83 -2.61 6.30
CA PHE A 67 -6.55 -2.58 5.62
C PHE A 67 -6.45 -1.38 4.68
N TRP A 68 -5.22 -0.90 4.46
CA TRP A 68 -4.92 0.24 3.62
C TRP A 68 -4.58 -0.19 2.20
N TYR A 69 -5.06 0.59 1.23
CA TYR A 69 -4.54 0.64 -0.12
C TYR A 69 -4.12 2.07 -0.43
N VAL A 70 -2.84 2.28 -0.69
CA VAL A 70 -2.31 3.61 -1.02
C VAL A 70 -1.51 3.51 -2.29
N ALA A 71 -1.81 4.39 -3.25
CA ALA A 71 -1.06 4.54 -4.49
C ALA A 71 -0.49 5.95 -4.56
N ALA A 72 0.79 6.05 -4.92
CA ALA A 72 1.49 7.33 -5.00
C ALA A 72 2.46 7.34 -6.18
N ARG A 73 2.80 8.56 -6.61
CA ARG A 73 3.72 8.83 -7.71
C ARG A 73 4.73 9.88 -7.30
N ARG A 74 6.01 9.63 -7.54
CA ARG A 74 7.07 10.63 -7.50
C ARG A 74 7.40 11.05 -8.92
N GLU A 75 7.29 12.34 -9.23
CA GLU A 75 7.71 12.94 -10.50
C GLU A 75 8.92 13.86 -10.25
N ILE A 76 10.01 13.60 -10.97
CA ILE A 76 11.30 14.28 -10.75
C ILE A 76 11.83 14.79 -12.08
N ASP A 77 12.18 16.07 -12.11
CA ASP A 77 12.95 16.69 -13.19
C ASP A 77 14.36 16.96 -12.67
N TYR A 78 15.37 16.49 -13.41
CA TYR A 78 16.77 16.59 -12.97
C TYR A 78 17.73 16.68 -14.15
N LEU A 79 18.92 17.20 -13.86
CA LEU A 79 20.04 17.25 -14.78
C LEU A 79 21.02 16.12 -14.47
N HIS A 80 21.41 15.38 -15.49
CA HIS A 80 22.49 14.40 -15.43
C HIS A 80 23.61 14.82 -16.38
N GLU A 81 24.84 14.97 -15.87
CA GLU A 81 26.01 15.25 -16.69
C GLU A 81 26.57 13.91 -17.20
N ALA A 82 26.71 13.78 -18.51
CA ALA A 82 27.20 12.58 -19.16
C ALA A 82 28.28 12.90 -20.19
N VAL A 83 29.09 11.90 -20.52
CA VAL A 83 30.06 11.98 -21.61
C VAL A 83 29.75 10.89 -22.63
N TYR A 84 29.36 11.31 -23.84
CA TYR A 84 29.04 10.39 -24.91
C TYR A 84 30.18 10.23 -25.92
N PRO A 85 30.59 8.99 -26.24
CA PRO A 85 31.55 8.76 -27.31
C PRO A 85 30.86 8.86 -28.67
N LEU A 86 31.13 9.92 -29.42
CA LEU A 86 30.70 10.04 -30.82
C LEU A 86 31.75 9.42 -31.74
N GLN A 87 31.39 8.32 -32.40
CA GLN A 87 32.25 7.64 -33.36
C GLN A 87 32.35 8.42 -34.67
N ILE A 88 33.58 8.60 -35.16
CA ILE A 88 33.87 9.37 -36.37
C ILE A 88 34.16 8.44 -37.53
N ALA A 89 33.30 8.52 -38.55
CA ALA A 89 33.40 7.66 -39.73
C ALA A 89 34.60 8.01 -40.61
N ASN A 90 35.00 9.28 -40.67
CA ASN A 90 36.14 9.72 -41.46
C ASN A 90 37.46 9.48 -40.69
N PRO A 91 38.32 8.52 -41.11
CA PRO A 91 39.54 8.18 -40.39
C PRO A 91 40.61 9.29 -40.44
N TYR A 92 40.43 10.30 -41.30
CA TYR A 92 41.37 11.42 -41.44
C TYR A 92 40.93 12.67 -40.66
N ALA A 93 39.73 12.69 -40.08
CA ALA A 93 39.27 13.81 -39.27
C ALA A 93 40.14 13.94 -38.01
N ARG A 94 40.69 15.13 -37.78
CA ARG A 94 41.53 15.45 -36.62
C ARG A 94 40.81 16.33 -35.60
N GLN A 95 39.87 17.13 -36.07
CA GLN A 95 39.03 18.01 -35.27
C GLN A 95 37.61 17.99 -35.82
N LEU A 96 36.63 18.24 -34.96
CA LEU A 96 35.24 18.47 -35.32
C LEU A 96 34.81 19.84 -34.83
N GLU A 97 33.97 20.52 -35.60
CA GLU A 97 33.29 21.72 -35.17
C GLU A 97 31.82 21.38 -34.86
N ILE A 98 31.39 21.59 -33.62
CA ILE A 98 30.03 21.34 -33.15
C ILE A 98 29.55 22.60 -32.42
N ALA A 99 28.44 23.18 -32.88
CA ALA A 99 27.86 24.41 -32.30
C ALA A 99 28.89 25.55 -32.10
N GLY A 100 29.85 25.69 -33.01
CA GLY A 100 30.90 26.72 -32.96
C GLY A 100 32.06 26.41 -32.00
N GLN A 101 32.10 25.22 -31.40
CA GLN A 101 33.22 24.74 -30.59
C GLN A 101 34.02 23.70 -31.37
N THR A 102 35.35 23.80 -31.31
CA THR A 102 36.26 22.82 -31.94
C THR A 102 36.69 21.78 -30.91
N ILE A 103 36.54 20.49 -31.25
CA ILE A 103 36.84 19.35 -30.39
C ILE A 103 37.82 18.42 -31.11
N GLU A 104 38.86 17.97 -30.40
CA GLU A 104 39.87 17.07 -30.97
C GLU A 104 39.38 15.63 -31.11
N VAL A 105 39.72 15.00 -32.23
CA VAL A 105 39.43 13.59 -32.49
C VAL A 105 40.49 12.71 -31.84
N LEU A 106 40.06 11.84 -30.94
CA LEU A 106 40.89 10.84 -30.29
C LEU A 106 41.04 9.61 -31.19
N ALA A 107 42.29 9.26 -31.51
CA ALA A 107 42.62 8.15 -32.40
C ALA A 107 43.75 7.28 -31.81
N ASN A 108 43.54 6.73 -30.62
CA ASN A 108 44.53 5.88 -29.93
C ASN A 108 44.30 4.39 -30.27
N GLY A 109 44.54 4.00 -31.53
CA GLY A 109 44.48 2.59 -31.98
C GLY A 109 43.08 1.97 -32.11
N ASN A 110 42.02 2.69 -31.73
CA ASN A 110 40.62 2.35 -31.93
C ASN A 110 39.97 3.21 -33.03
N LYS A 111 38.71 2.93 -33.39
CA LYS A 111 37.92 3.80 -34.27
C LYS A 111 37.97 5.25 -33.76
N PRO A 112 38.25 6.24 -34.63
CA PRO A 112 38.36 7.63 -34.20
C PRO A 112 37.05 8.07 -33.55
N ARG A 113 37.14 8.80 -32.44
CA ARG A 113 35.97 9.26 -31.69
C ARG A 113 36.23 10.61 -31.05
N VAL A 114 35.16 11.30 -30.67
CA VAL A 114 35.22 12.43 -29.74
C VAL A 114 34.42 12.12 -28.50
N GLU A 115 34.82 12.67 -27.37
CA GLU A 115 34.08 12.60 -26.10
C GLU A 115 33.27 13.89 -25.95
N LEU A 116 31.95 13.77 -25.99
CA LEU A 116 31.02 14.89 -25.91
C LEU A 116 30.46 14.98 -24.51
N ALA A 117 30.87 16.00 -23.76
CA ALA A 117 30.22 16.36 -22.51
C ALA A 117 28.82 16.93 -22.82
N VAL A 118 27.79 16.36 -22.20
CA VAL A 118 26.40 16.77 -22.38
C VAL A 118 25.70 16.88 -21.04
N ASN A 119 24.67 17.73 -21.00
CA ASN A 119 23.72 17.81 -19.91
C ASN A 119 22.42 17.19 -20.38
N GLU A 120 22.04 16.07 -19.79
CA GLU A 120 20.75 15.45 -20.00
C GLU A 120 19.71 16.14 -19.13
N LEU A 121 18.63 16.61 -19.75
CA LEU A 121 17.46 17.12 -19.05
C LEU A 121 16.48 15.95 -18.90
N CYS A 122 16.45 15.37 -17.71
CA CYS A 122 15.75 14.14 -17.42
C CYS A 122 14.41 14.42 -16.74
N HIS A 123 13.41 13.61 -17.10
CA HIS A 123 12.12 13.54 -16.42
C HIS A 123 11.85 12.08 -16.08
N ARG A 124 11.60 11.79 -14.79
CA ARG A 124 11.31 10.43 -14.32
C ARG A 124 10.03 10.41 -13.50
N LYS A 125 9.20 9.40 -13.78
CA LYS A 125 8.01 9.05 -12.98
C LYS A 125 8.25 7.72 -12.30
N ILE A 126 7.95 7.67 -11.01
CA ILE A 126 8.09 6.49 -10.18
C ILE A 126 6.76 6.26 -9.49
N ASP A 127 6.09 5.19 -9.88
CA ASP A 127 4.83 4.76 -9.27
C ASP A 127 5.11 3.75 -8.17
N THR A 128 4.40 3.89 -7.05
CA THR A 128 4.37 2.88 -6.00
C THR A 128 2.95 2.64 -5.54
N LEU A 129 2.71 1.44 -5.04
CA LEU A 129 1.48 1.07 -4.36
C LEU A 129 1.80 0.26 -3.11
N LEU A 130 0.90 0.31 -2.14
CA LEU A 130 1.01 -0.40 -0.89
C LEU A 130 -0.35 -0.96 -0.50
N TYR A 131 -0.39 -2.27 -0.25
CA TYR A 131 -1.46 -2.90 0.52
C TYR A 131 -0.94 -3.26 1.89
N GLN A 132 -1.61 -2.82 2.96
CA GLN A 132 -1.12 -3.00 4.32
C GLN A 132 -2.25 -3.33 5.30
N ASP A 133 -2.12 -4.45 6.03
CA ASP A 133 -3.07 -4.82 7.07
C ASP A 133 -3.11 -3.72 8.15
N GLY A 134 -4.31 -3.24 8.46
CA GLY A 134 -4.53 -2.16 9.41
C GLY A 134 -4.34 -2.60 10.86
N LEU A 135 -4.34 -3.91 11.14
CA LEU A 135 -4.10 -4.51 12.46
C LEU A 135 -2.64 -4.97 12.63
N LYS A 136 -1.74 -4.57 11.72
CA LYS A 136 -0.29 -4.87 11.76
C LYS A 136 0.04 -6.37 11.78
N ARG A 137 -0.87 -7.24 11.34
CA ARG A 137 -0.61 -8.66 11.16
C ARG A 137 0.24 -8.89 9.91
N PRO A 138 1.03 -9.98 9.85
CA PRO A 138 1.88 -10.30 8.69
C PRO A 138 1.07 -10.89 7.52
N ILE A 139 0.01 -10.20 7.08
CA ILE A 139 -0.77 -10.58 5.90
C ILE A 139 -0.02 -10.12 4.64
N ARG A 140 0.16 -11.03 3.68
CA ARG A 140 0.84 -10.71 2.42
C ARG A 140 0.04 -9.70 1.60
N GLN A 141 0.71 -8.72 1.01
CA GLN A 141 0.08 -7.69 0.16
C GLN A 141 -0.77 -8.29 -0.96
N ALA A 142 -0.28 -9.37 -1.60
CA ALA A 142 -0.99 -10.06 -2.68
C ALA A 142 -2.36 -10.61 -2.25
N LYS A 143 -2.54 -10.99 -0.98
CA LYS A 143 -3.83 -11.45 -0.45
C LYS A 143 -4.82 -10.28 -0.36
N LEU A 144 -4.37 -9.14 0.15
CA LEU A 144 -5.17 -7.91 0.24
C LEU A 144 -5.54 -7.36 -1.14
N GLN A 145 -4.57 -7.35 -2.06
CA GLN A 145 -4.79 -6.99 -3.46
C GLN A 145 -5.86 -7.89 -4.10
N GLY A 146 -5.77 -9.20 -3.87
CA GLY A 146 -6.75 -10.17 -4.36
C GLY A 146 -8.18 -9.90 -3.88
N TYR A 147 -8.38 -9.26 -2.73
CA TYR A 147 -9.71 -8.85 -2.30
C TYR A 147 -10.27 -7.74 -3.17
N VAL A 148 -9.47 -6.69 -3.39
CA VAL A 148 -9.86 -5.51 -4.18
C VAL A 148 -10.16 -5.87 -5.62
N GLU A 149 -9.43 -6.84 -6.19
CA GLU A 149 -9.62 -7.27 -7.58
C GLU A 149 -10.85 -8.17 -7.79
N ARG A 150 -11.29 -8.91 -6.76
CA ARG A 150 -12.28 -10.00 -6.92
C ARG A 150 -13.63 -9.70 -6.30
N TYR A 151 -13.67 -8.84 -5.29
CA TYR A 151 -14.88 -8.60 -4.51
C TYR A 151 -15.32 -7.15 -4.61
N ARG A 152 -16.64 -6.97 -4.51
CA ARG A 152 -17.25 -5.64 -4.50
C ARG A 152 -17.06 -5.00 -3.14
N ALA A 153 -16.64 -3.73 -3.14
CA ALA A 153 -16.67 -2.87 -1.97
C ALA A 153 -17.55 -1.63 -2.24
N VAL A 154 -18.27 -1.21 -1.20
CA VAL A 154 -19.16 -0.05 -1.21
C VAL A 154 -18.49 1.09 -0.46
N GLU A 155 -18.41 2.27 -1.09
CA GLU A 155 -17.87 3.47 -0.46
C GLU A 155 -18.85 3.99 0.61
N GLN A 156 -18.32 4.30 1.78
CA GLN A 156 -19.03 4.87 2.92
C GLN A 156 -18.52 6.29 3.17
N GLN A 157 -19.42 7.25 3.38
CA GLN A 157 -19.01 8.62 3.76
C GLN A 157 -18.61 8.69 5.23
N GLN A 158 -19.33 7.94 6.07
CA GLN A 158 -19.14 7.88 7.50
C GLN A 158 -19.22 6.41 7.91
N LEU A 159 -18.23 5.94 8.67
CA LEU A 159 -18.17 4.55 9.08
C LEU A 159 -19.02 4.35 10.33
N ASP A 160 -20.29 4.04 10.13
CA ASP A 160 -21.20 3.51 11.15
C ASP A 160 -21.38 2.01 10.90
N LEU A 161 -20.34 1.24 11.20
CA LEU A 161 -20.24 -0.17 10.89
C LEU A 161 -20.20 -1.00 12.18
N PRO A 162 -21.33 -1.64 12.57
CA PRO A 162 -21.35 -2.53 13.72
C PRO A 162 -20.28 -3.62 13.59
N GLY A 163 -19.46 -3.75 14.63
CA GLY A 163 -18.35 -4.71 14.64
C GLY A 163 -17.09 -4.27 13.88
N GLY A 164 -17.04 -3.04 13.36
CA GLY A 164 -15.84 -2.49 12.77
C GLY A 164 -14.70 -2.35 13.79
N VAL A 165 -13.48 -2.68 13.36
CA VAL A 165 -12.28 -2.67 14.19
C VAL A 165 -11.42 -1.46 13.86
N THR A 166 -10.92 -0.78 14.88
CA THR A 166 -10.08 0.41 14.72
C THR A 166 -8.74 0.04 14.07
N PRO A 167 -8.27 0.77 13.03
CA PRO A 167 -6.95 0.55 12.48
C PRO A 167 -5.86 0.83 13.53
N GLN A 168 -5.05 -0.18 13.85
CA GLN A 168 -3.88 -0.04 14.73
C GLN A 168 -2.69 0.62 14.03
N MET A 169 -2.70 0.63 12.69
CA MET A 169 -1.76 1.40 11.86
C MET A 169 -2.43 2.70 11.39
N PRO A 170 -2.05 3.86 11.95
CA PRO A 170 -2.55 5.16 11.51
C PRO A 170 -2.13 5.48 10.07
N PHE A 171 -2.92 6.29 9.37
CA PHE A 171 -2.61 6.72 8.01
C PHE A 171 -1.24 7.40 7.89
N ALA A 172 -0.83 8.21 8.87
CA ALA A 172 0.48 8.84 8.89
C ALA A 172 1.64 7.84 8.81
N SER A 173 1.50 6.66 9.45
CA SER A 173 2.50 5.59 9.35
C SER A 173 2.56 5.00 7.94
N VAL A 174 1.40 4.84 7.28
CA VAL A 174 1.30 4.36 5.89
C VAL A 174 1.97 5.34 4.92
N VAL A 175 1.73 6.64 5.11
CA VAL A 175 2.39 7.72 4.36
C VAL A 175 3.91 7.65 4.50
N GLN A 176 4.42 7.42 5.72
CA GLN A 176 5.87 7.31 5.93
C GLN A 176 6.47 6.10 5.21
N VAL A 177 5.79 4.94 5.21
CA VAL A 177 6.23 3.76 4.45
C VAL A 177 6.36 4.08 2.95
N ILE A 178 5.34 4.72 2.36
CA ILE A 178 5.36 5.14 0.95
C ILE A 178 6.50 6.13 0.68
N LYS A 179 6.67 7.14 1.53
CA LYS A 179 7.76 8.11 1.41
C LYS A 179 9.12 7.43 1.45
N SER A 180 9.35 6.50 2.37
CA SER A 180 10.59 5.74 2.47
C SER A 180 10.85 4.86 1.24
N GLN A 181 9.82 4.19 0.70
CA GLN A 181 9.96 3.39 -0.52
C GLN A 181 10.38 4.26 -1.72
N LEU A 182 9.73 5.40 -1.92
CA LEU A 182 10.03 6.30 -3.03
C LEU A 182 11.36 7.04 -2.86
N ALA A 183 11.79 7.28 -1.62
CA ALA A 183 13.11 7.86 -1.33
C ALA A 183 14.25 6.86 -1.56
N ALA A 184 14.00 5.55 -1.45
CA ALA A 184 15.00 4.51 -1.68
C ALA A 184 15.33 4.32 -3.18
N GLU A 185 14.51 4.86 -4.08
CA GLU A 185 14.76 4.84 -5.52
C GLU A 185 15.95 5.73 -5.89
N ALA A 186 17.02 5.09 -6.39
CA ALA A 186 18.23 5.78 -6.80
C ALA A 186 17.96 6.68 -8.02
N ILE A 187 18.33 7.95 -7.89
CA ILE A 187 18.30 8.94 -8.97
C ILE A 187 19.74 9.36 -9.26
N ASP A 188 20.19 9.13 -10.49
CA ASP A 188 21.50 9.59 -10.96
C ASP A 188 21.41 11.05 -11.42
N ALA A 189 21.25 11.95 -10.45
CA ALA A 189 21.12 13.38 -10.68
C ALA A 189 22.38 14.11 -10.20
N HIS A 190 22.89 14.99 -11.05
CA HIS A 190 23.87 16.00 -10.67
C HIS A 190 23.19 17.22 -10.04
N ARG A 191 22.00 17.56 -10.53
CA ARG A 191 21.13 18.59 -9.96
C ARG A 191 19.66 18.19 -10.09
N ILE A 192 18.88 18.33 -9.03
CA ILE A 192 17.42 18.16 -9.07
C ILE A 192 16.80 19.54 -9.26
N ASP A 193 15.97 19.68 -10.29
CA ASP A 193 15.29 20.94 -10.63
C ASP A 193 13.86 20.97 -10.04
N ASN A 194 13.18 19.81 -10.02
CA ASN A 194 11.84 19.65 -9.44
C ASN A 194 11.66 18.22 -8.91
N ASP A 195 10.96 18.06 -7.78
CA ASP A 195 10.69 16.75 -7.17
C ASP A 195 9.38 16.80 -6.38
N LEU A 196 8.38 16.08 -6.90
CA LEU A 196 7.00 16.13 -6.44
C LEU A 196 6.49 14.74 -6.11
N LEU A 197 5.94 14.58 -4.90
CA LEU A 197 5.21 13.39 -4.49
C LEU A 197 3.69 13.63 -4.52
N GLU A 198 2.98 12.84 -5.32
CA GLU A 198 1.52 12.84 -5.44
C GLU A 198 0.91 11.55 -4.87
N PHE A 199 -0.15 11.68 -4.06
CA PHE A 199 -1.00 10.55 -3.68
C PHE A 199 -2.15 10.42 -4.66
N VAL A 200 -2.18 9.30 -5.40
CA VAL A 200 -3.19 8.99 -6.41
C VAL A 200 -4.43 8.35 -5.80
N SER A 201 -4.25 7.54 -4.75
CA SER A 201 -5.34 6.89 -4.00
C SER A 201 -4.93 6.66 -2.55
N ALA A 202 -5.87 6.84 -1.62
CA ALA A 202 -5.70 6.54 -0.20
C ALA A 202 -7.00 5.94 0.36
N ASN A 203 -7.14 4.62 0.19
CA ASN A 203 -8.36 3.90 0.52
C ASN A 203 -8.17 3.10 1.82
N LEU A 204 -9.14 3.23 2.71
CA LEU A 204 -9.28 2.37 3.89
C LEU A 204 -10.38 1.35 3.62
N TYR A 205 -10.00 0.09 3.45
CA TYR A 205 -10.93 -1.01 3.24
C TYR A 205 -11.27 -1.70 4.55
N PHE A 206 -12.50 -2.20 4.66
CA PHE A 206 -13.01 -3.01 5.74
C PHE A 206 -13.52 -4.34 5.20
N ARG A 207 -12.88 -5.45 5.58
CA ARG A 207 -13.28 -6.79 5.16
C ARG A 207 -14.05 -7.53 6.27
N PRO A 208 -15.11 -8.27 5.95
CA PRO A 208 -15.82 -9.09 6.93
C PRO A 208 -14.94 -10.26 7.39
N VAL A 209 -14.90 -10.50 8.70
CA VAL A 209 -14.25 -11.65 9.33
C VAL A 209 -15.17 -12.16 10.43
N PHE A 210 -15.51 -13.44 10.36
CA PHE A 210 -16.18 -14.14 11.45
C PHE A 210 -15.16 -14.70 12.40
N ALA A 211 -15.40 -14.56 13.69
CA ALA A 211 -14.50 -15.09 14.70
C ALA A 211 -15.29 -15.89 15.73
N PHE A 212 -14.76 -17.06 16.06
CA PHE A 212 -15.38 -18.06 16.92
C PHE A 212 -14.40 -18.44 18.03
N GLU A 213 -14.78 -18.13 19.26
CA GLU A 213 -14.04 -18.48 20.46
C GLU A 213 -14.49 -19.84 20.97
N TYR A 214 -13.55 -20.77 21.13
CA TYR A 214 -13.78 -22.08 21.70
C TYR A 214 -13.11 -22.21 23.05
N LEU A 215 -13.86 -22.75 24.03
CA LEU A 215 -13.36 -23.12 25.34
C LEU A 215 -13.09 -24.62 25.38
N TRP A 216 -11.83 -24.99 25.62
CA TRP A 216 -11.45 -26.35 25.96
C TRP A 216 -11.61 -26.55 27.48
N THR A 217 -12.73 -27.14 27.87
CA THR A 217 -13.14 -27.27 29.27
C THR A 217 -12.17 -28.12 30.09
N GLY A 218 -11.61 -29.18 29.51
CA GLY A 218 -10.65 -30.07 30.15
C GLY A 218 -9.29 -29.43 30.50
N ALA A 219 -8.96 -28.28 29.92
CA ALA A 219 -7.71 -27.57 30.18
C ALA A 219 -7.91 -26.09 30.57
N GLY A 220 -9.15 -25.59 30.58
CA GLY A 220 -9.47 -24.17 30.80
C GLY A 220 -8.79 -23.24 29.79
N LYS A 221 -8.61 -23.68 28.54
CA LYS A 221 -7.91 -22.93 27.48
C LYS A 221 -8.89 -22.38 26.46
N ILE A 222 -8.56 -21.21 25.92
CA ILE A 222 -9.33 -20.54 24.87
C ILE A 222 -8.53 -20.61 23.56
N GLY A 223 -9.22 -20.94 22.47
CA GLY A 223 -8.72 -20.86 21.11
C GLY A 223 -9.70 -20.07 20.24
N VAL A 224 -9.21 -19.36 19.23
CA VAL A 224 -10.05 -18.56 18.33
C VAL A 224 -9.82 -19.02 16.90
N ILE A 225 -10.91 -19.34 16.21
CA ILE A 225 -10.91 -19.55 14.76
C ILE A 225 -11.47 -18.31 14.10
N GLU A 226 -10.76 -17.78 13.10
CA GLU A 226 -11.29 -16.75 12.21
C GLU A 226 -11.62 -17.36 10.84
N ILE A 227 -12.73 -16.93 10.26
CA ILE A 227 -13.15 -17.24 8.90
C ILE A 227 -13.23 -15.94 8.11
N ASP A 228 -12.50 -15.88 7.01
CA ASP A 228 -12.56 -14.76 6.08
C ASP A 228 -13.96 -14.70 5.42
N GLY A 229 -14.70 -13.61 5.62
CA GLY A 229 -16.06 -13.45 5.10
C GLY A 229 -16.15 -13.23 3.59
N LEU A 230 -15.01 -13.05 2.90
CA LEU A 230 -14.93 -12.97 1.44
C LEU A 230 -14.57 -14.31 0.82
N THR A 231 -13.63 -15.05 1.43
CA THR A 231 -13.07 -16.27 0.83
C THR A 231 -13.49 -17.58 1.50
N GLY A 232 -13.98 -17.52 2.75
CA GLY A 232 -14.19 -18.70 3.60
C GLY A 232 -12.89 -19.33 4.13
N GLU A 233 -11.73 -18.68 3.94
CA GLU A 233 -10.45 -19.18 4.42
C GLU A 233 -10.39 -19.20 5.95
N VAL A 234 -9.88 -20.29 6.52
CA VAL A 234 -9.74 -20.50 7.96
C VAL A 234 -8.39 -20.00 8.45
N VAL A 235 -8.38 -19.18 9.49
CA VAL A 235 -7.19 -18.82 10.26
C VAL A 235 -7.31 -19.46 11.65
N GLU A 236 -6.41 -20.41 11.92
CA GLU A 236 -6.47 -21.27 13.10
C GLU A 236 -5.84 -20.68 14.37
N ASP A 237 -5.04 -19.62 14.22
CA ASP A 237 -4.42 -18.84 15.30
C ASP A 237 -5.05 -17.44 15.34
N GLY A 238 -6.38 -17.42 15.46
CA GLY A 238 -7.15 -16.20 15.50
C GLY A 238 -6.85 -15.36 16.75
N GLN A 239 -7.11 -14.07 16.67
CA GLN A 239 -6.97 -13.14 17.77
C GLN A 239 -8.31 -12.54 18.14
N TRP A 240 -8.52 -12.30 19.42
CA TRP A 240 -9.63 -11.46 19.85
C TRP A 240 -9.24 -9.99 19.81
N PHE A 241 -9.95 -9.20 19.01
CA PHE A 241 -9.87 -7.75 19.05
C PHE A 241 -10.98 -7.20 19.93
N ARG A 242 -10.60 -6.73 21.12
CA ARG A 242 -11.49 -6.07 22.08
C ARG A 242 -11.79 -4.62 21.69
N ASP A 243 -10.84 -3.98 21.03
CA ASP A 243 -10.96 -2.57 20.64
C ASP A 243 -11.85 -2.47 19.40
N LYS A 244 -13.11 -2.10 19.63
CA LYS A 244 -14.07 -1.80 18.57
C LYS A 244 -13.94 -0.33 18.17
N LEU A 245 -14.46 0.02 17.00
CA LEU A 245 -14.63 1.41 16.61
C LEU A 245 -15.65 2.06 17.55
N ASP A 246 -15.16 2.70 18.60
CA ASP A 246 -15.99 3.49 19.53
C ASP A 246 -16.20 4.93 19.02
N THR A 247 -15.46 5.33 17.98
CA THR A 247 -15.51 6.67 17.39
C THR A 247 -15.77 6.57 15.91
N VAL A 248 -16.64 7.44 15.42
CA VAL A 248 -17.01 7.49 14.02
C VAL A 248 -15.82 7.97 13.17
N MET A 249 -15.25 7.08 12.36
CA MET A 249 -14.25 7.46 11.37
C MET A 249 -14.95 8.06 10.15
N SER A 250 -14.60 9.30 9.81
CA SER A 250 -15.11 9.99 8.63
C SER A 250 -14.00 10.21 7.60
N ARG A 251 -14.42 10.43 6.35
CA ARG A 251 -13.53 10.79 5.26
C ARG A 251 -12.77 12.09 5.54
N GLU A 252 -13.41 13.04 6.20
CA GLU A 252 -12.84 14.35 6.56
C GLU A 252 -11.66 14.16 7.52
N MET A 253 -11.76 13.27 8.50
CA MET A 253 -10.65 12.95 9.41
C MET A 253 -9.44 12.36 8.68
N LEU A 254 -9.67 11.47 7.69
CA LEU A 254 -8.58 10.95 6.86
C LEU A 254 -7.94 12.03 5.98
N PHE A 255 -8.77 12.95 5.47
CA PHE A 255 -8.31 14.09 4.69
C PHE A 255 -7.46 15.07 5.52
N GLU A 256 -7.90 15.42 6.73
CA GLU A 256 -7.16 16.30 7.66
C GLU A 256 -5.78 15.73 7.99
N LEU A 257 -5.71 14.44 8.33
CA LEU A 257 -4.44 13.74 8.55
C LEU A 257 -3.55 13.74 7.30
N GLY A 258 -4.14 13.63 6.12
CA GLY A 258 -3.43 13.73 4.85
C GLY A 258 -2.87 15.13 4.57
N ALA A 259 -3.64 16.18 4.91
CA ALA A 259 -3.26 17.57 4.72
C ALA A 259 -2.08 17.97 5.61
N GLU A 260 -2.06 17.53 6.88
CA GLU A 260 -0.92 17.73 7.78
C GLU A 260 0.38 17.14 7.20
N MET A 261 0.29 15.95 6.59
CA MET A 261 1.46 15.24 6.07
C MET A 261 2.01 15.79 4.74
N ALA A 262 1.20 16.54 3.99
CA ALA A 262 1.62 17.24 2.78
C ALA A 262 2.55 18.43 3.09
N SER A 263 2.43 19.02 4.29
CA SER A 263 3.26 20.16 4.73
C SER A 263 4.70 19.78 5.12
N THR A 264 5.00 18.48 5.22
CA THR A 264 6.27 17.99 5.76
C THR A 264 7.27 17.63 4.65
N VAL A 265 8.38 18.38 4.61
CA VAL A 265 9.58 18.08 3.79
C VAL A 265 10.31 16.85 4.36
N VAL A 266 10.76 15.94 3.50
CA VAL A 266 11.47 14.71 3.92
C VAL A 266 12.94 15.00 4.23
N PRO A 267 13.43 14.72 5.46
CA PRO A 267 14.84 14.88 5.80
C PRO A 267 15.72 13.93 4.97
N GLY A 268 16.76 14.47 4.34
CA GLY A 268 17.70 13.70 3.50
C GLY A 268 17.27 13.45 2.06
N GLY A 269 16.06 13.88 1.66
CA GLY A 269 15.51 13.66 0.31
C GLY A 269 15.06 14.91 -0.46
N GLY A 270 14.93 16.07 0.19
CA GLY A 270 14.77 17.36 -0.50
C GLY A 270 13.48 17.59 -1.32
N PHE A 271 12.50 16.68 -1.32
CA PHE A 271 11.31 16.80 -2.17
C PHE A 271 10.04 17.27 -1.46
N ALA A 272 9.20 17.98 -2.23
CA ALA A 272 7.94 18.55 -1.76
C ALA A 272 6.78 17.57 -1.97
N VAL A 273 5.87 17.50 -1.00
CA VAL A 273 4.71 16.59 -1.05
C VAL A 273 3.48 17.37 -1.46
N LYS A 274 2.81 16.95 -2.52
CA LYS A 274 1.59 17.58 -3.02
C LYS A 274 0.51 16.51 -3.21
N VAL A 275 -0.49 16.51 -2.34
CA VAL A 275 -1.67 15.70 -2.58
C VAL A 275 -2.47 16.39 -3.71
N LEU A 276 -2.84 15.68 -4.76
CA LEU A 276 -3.68 16.21 -5.85
C LEU A 276 -4.79 15.20 -6.14
N GLY A 277 -6.03 15.65 -6.10
CA GLY A 277 -7.17 14.84 -6.48
C GLY A 277 -7.35 14.86 -7.99
N LYS A 278 -7.11 13.73 -8.66
CA LYS A 278 -7.52 13.57 -10.07
C LYS A 278 -9.05 13.43 -10.14
N LEU A 279 -9.70 14.51 -10.58
CA LEU A 279 -11.00 14.42 -11.26
C LEU A 279 -10.78 13.63 -12.55
N THR A 280 -11.31 12.42 -12.61
CA THR A 280 -11.45 11.67 -13.86
C THR A 280 -12.48 12.42 -14.71
N GLN A 281 -12.00 13.28 -15.59
CA GLN A 281 -12.84 13.85 -16.64
C GLN A 281 -12.92 12.80 -17.75
N GLU A 282 -14.07 12.13 -17.84
CA GLU A 282 -14.41 11.28 -18.97
C GLU A 282 -14.28 12.08 -20.26
N ARG A 283 -13.28 11.72 -21.08
CA ARG A 283 -13.11 12.26 -22.42
C ARG A 283 -14.03 11.50 -23.37
N ASN A 284 -15.33 11.78 -23.32
CA ASN A 284 -16.24 11.47 -24.42
C ASN A 284 -16.29 12.66 -25.39
N GLY A 285 -15.25 12.74 -26.23
CA GLY A 285 -15.22 13.53 -27.44
C GLY A 285 -15.81 12.72 -28.59
N ARG A 286 -17.05 13.07 -28.91
CA ARG A 286 -17.95 12.72 -30.02
C ARG A 286 -17.33 12.81 -31.44
N PRO A 287 -18.04 12.34 -32.48
CA PRO A 287 -19.12 13.13 -33.09
C PRO A 287 -20.54 12.66 -32.73
#